data_AF-A0A397XT90-F1
#
_entry.id   AF-A0A397XT90-F1
#
_cell.length_a   1.000
_cell.length_b   1.000
_cell.length_c   1.000
_cell.angle_alpha   90.00
_cell.angle_beta   90.00
_cell.angle_gamma   90.00
#
_symmetry.space_group_name_H-M   'P 1'
#
loop_
_entity.id
_entity.type
_entity.pdbx_description
1 polymer ?
#
loop_
_entity_poly.entity_id
_entity_poly.type
_entity_poly.pdbx_seq_one_letter_code
_entity_poly.pdbx_strand_id
1 'polypeptide(L)'
;MIRDFTRMLLQGLATIHAHGYVHCDLKPENILVFPSYVNKNGAWSSSFELKISDFGLSRREGDSSWWEPNHPFAGTSIYMSPDSVSYGETGKDLDLWSLGCCVLEMYTGEGPWWHKHYEVDDLMNGQEPLIPSELPFEAKLFIMTCFAPRTKDATRLLKHIFVRGDEGKMITQPSPVSDNIKAESALHLANFVRRNVSTTKTIRVLAAAQVMPNKTIMA
;
A
#
# COMPACT_ATOMS: atom_id res chain seq x y z
N MET A 1 8.59 12.17 0.02
CA MET A 1 7.72 11.69 1.10
C MET A 1 6.73 10.62 0.63
N ILE A 2 5.71 10.89 -0.23
CA ILE A 2 4.80 9.81 -0.73
C ILE A 2 5.61 8.65 -1.34
N ARG A 3 6.56 8.97 -2.22
CA ARG A 3 7.52 8.00 -2.80
C ARG A 3 8.23 7.15 -1.74
N ASP A 4 8.71 7.79 -0.67
CA ASP A 4 9.44 7.12 0.40
C ASP A 4 8.50 6.20 1.19
N PHE A 5 7.28 6.65 1.47
CA PHE A 5 6.25 5.84 2.14
C PHE A 5 5.88 4.62 1.30
N THR A 6 5.64 4.80 0.01
CA THR A 6 5.40 3.69 -0.93
C THR A 6 6.56 2.70 -0.93
N ARG A 7 7.82 3.18 -0.89
CA ARG A 7 8.99 2.30 -0.81
C ARG A 7 8.99 1.46 0.46
N MET A 8 8.70 2.06 1.62
CA MET A 8 8.68 1.36 2.90
C MET A 8 7.56 0.31 2.95
N LEU A 9 6.38 0.65 2.43
CA LEU A 9 5.26 -0.29 2.31
C LEU A 9 5.60 -1.45 1.38
N LEU A 10 6.23 -1.18 0.24
CA LEU A 10 6.71 -2.24 -0.66
C LEU A 10 7.78 -3.13 -0.03
N GLN A 11 8.69 -2.58 0.78
CA GLN A 11 9.67 -3.37 1.53
C GLN A 11 9.00 -4.27 2.57
N GLY A 12 7.98 -3.75 3.26
CA GLY A 12 7.13 -4.52 4.17
C GLY A 12 6.42 -5.67 3.45
N LEU A 13 5.72 -5.37 2.35
CA LEU A 13 5.02 -6.38 1.54
C LEU A 13 5.98 -7.42 0.96
N ALA A 14 7.13 -7.01 0.41
CA ALA A 14 8.15 -7.93 -0.09
C ALA A 14 8.62 -8.89 1.00
N THR A 15 8.73 -8.42 2.25
CA THR A 15 9.08 -9.27 3.39
C THR A 15 7.95 -10.25 3.70
N ILE A 16 6.71 -9.79 3.80
CA ILE A 16 5.52 -10.64 4.07
C ILE A 16 5.39 -11.73 2.99
N HIS A 17 5.48 -11.32 1.73
CA HIS A 17 5.37 -12.17 0.55
C HIS A 17 6.50 -13.21 0.48
N ALA A 18 7.73 -12.83 0.83
CA ALA A 18 8.87 -13.76 0.88
C ALA A 18 8.70 -14.86 1.94
N HIS A 19 7.92 -14.62 2.99
CA HIS A 19 7.56 -15.63 3.99
C HIS A 19 6.37 -16.51 3.58
N GLY A 20 5.84 -16.32 2.36
CA GLY A 20 4.73 -17.12 1.83
C GLY A 20 3.35 -16.70 2.34
N TYR A 21 3.23 -15.47 2.84
CA TYR A 21 1.98 -14.90 3.33
C TYR A 21 1.52 -13.75 2.43
N VAL A 22 0.21 -13.51 2.44
CA VAL A 22 -0.47 -12.36 1.86
C VAL A 22 -1.17 -11.62 3.00
N HIS A 23 -1.10 -10.29 3.02
CA HIS A 23 -1.66 -9.48 4.11
C HIS A 23 -3.20 -9.51 4.10
N CYS A 24 -3.81 -9.41 2.91
CA CYS A 24 -5.25 -9.48 2.64
C CYS A 24 -6.12 -8.33 3.17
N ASP A 25 -5.60 -7.48 4.05
CA ASP A 25 -6.32 -6.31 4.58
C ASP A 25 -5.43 -5.04 4.59
N LEU A 26 -4.65 -4.82 3.53
CA LEU A 26 -3.82 -3.62 3.49
C LEU A 26 -4.71 -2.40 3.23
N LYS A 27 -4.68 -1.43 4.14
CA LYS A 27 -5.44 -0.18 4.06
C LYS A 27 -4.80 0.87 4.99
N PRO A 28 -5.15 2.17 4.86
CA PRO A 28 -4.59 3.23 5.69
C PRO A 28 -4.62 2.94 7.20
N GLU A 29 -5.73 2.38 7.71
CA GLU A 29 -5.91 2.06 9.13
C GLU A 29 -4.92 1.02 9.66
N ASN A 30 -4.38 0.20 8.76
CA ASN A 30 -3.42 -0.86 9.07
C ASN A 30 -1.96 -0.43 8.80
N ILE A 31 -1.72 0.84 8.46
CA ILE A 31 -0.39 1.44 8.26
C ILE A 31 -0.07 2.35 9.44
N LEU A 32 0.91 1.95 10.26
CA LEU A 32 1.34 2.72 11.42
C LEU A 32 2.46 3.68 11.04
N VAL A 33 2.34 4.94 11.48
CA VAL A 33 3.36 5.97 11.24
C VAL A 33 4.07 6.34 12.54
N PHE A 34 5.38 6.17 12.55
CA PHE A 34 6.27 6.50 13.67
C PHE A 34 7.12 7.71 13.34
N PRO A 35 7.20 8.73 14.22
CA PRO A 35 8.21 9.78 14.09
C PRO A 35 9.61 9.16 14.08
N SER A 36 10.46 9.62 13.18
CA SER A 36 11.84 9.17 13.04
C SER A 36 12.74 10.36 12.77
N TYR A 37 14.05 10.16 12.91
CA TYR A 37 15.04 11.17 12.58
C TYR A 37 16.08 10.53 11.68
N VAL A 38 16.40 11.21 10.58
CA VAL A 38 17.42 10.74 9.64
C VAL A 38 18.54 11.77 9.58
N ASN A 39 19.78 11.29 9.71
CA ASN A 39 20.94 12.10 9.43
C ASN A 39 21.25 12.00 7.93
N LYS A 40 21.10 13.11 7.20
CA LYS A 40 21.50 13.22 5.79
C LYS A 40 22.56 14.31 5.69
N ASN A 41 23.74 13.94 5.18
CA ASN A 41 24.86 14.87 4.97
C ASN A 41 25.28 15.63 6.23
N GLY A 42 25.21 14.98 7.41
CA GLY A 42 25.59 15.59 8.69
C GLY A 42 24.50 16.42 9.36
N ALA A 43 23.32 16.55 8.76
CA ALA A 43 22.18 17.26 9.34
C ALA A 43 21.05 16.29 9.70
N TRP A 44 20.55 16.40 10.93
CA TRP A 44 19.36 15.67 11.39
C TRP A 44 18.10 16.36 10.86
N SER A 45 17.20 15.58 10.25
CA SER A 45 15.89 16.03 9.83
C SER A 45 14.80 15.09 10.32
N SER A 46 13.65 15.67 10.67
CA SER A 46 12.46 14.90 11.03
C SER A 46 11.99 14.07 9.82
N SER A 47 11.65 12.82 10.08
CA SER A 47 11.18 11.85 9.11
C SER A 47 10.09 10.98 9.74
N PHE A 48 9.61 10.02 8.96
CA PHE A 48 8.62 9.06 9.42
C PHE A 48 9.02 7.66 8.98
N GLU A 49 8.78 6.69 9.86
CA GLU A 49 8.88 5.27 9.56
C GLU A 49 7.48 4.66 9.48
N LEU A 50 7.17 3.97 8.38
CA LEU A 50 5.92 3.23 8.20
C LEU A 50 6.10 1.76 8.52
N LYS A 51 5.13 1.17 9.21
CA LYS A 51 5.05 -0.29 9.45
C LYS A 51 3.66 -0.80 9.13
N ILE A 52 3.59 -1.95 8.45
CA ILE A 52 2.33 -2.67 8.20
C ILE A 52 1.93 -3.40 9.47
N SER A 53 0.64 -3.38 9.80
CA SER A 53 0.07 -3.96 11.01
C SER A 53 -1.26 -4.67 10.73
N ASP A 54 -1.80 -5.35 11.75
CA ASP A 54 -3.04 -6.11 11.70
C ASP A 54 -3.05 -7.28 10.69
N PHE A 55 -2.39 -8.37 11.08
CA PHE A 55 -2.30 -9.60 10.31
C PHE A 55 -3.49 -10.55 10.54
N GLY A 56 -4.61 -10.07 11.13
CA GLY A 56 -5.76 -10.93 11.47
C GLY A 56 -6.38 -11.63 10.25
N LEU A 57 -6.33 -10.97 9.09
CA LEU A 57 -6.83 -11.52 7.82
C LEU A 57 -5.73 -12.13 6.95
N SER A 58 -4.47 -12.13 7.40
CA SER A 58 -3.36 -12.63 6.58
C SER A 58 -3.42 -14.14 6.39
N ARG A 59 -3.12 -14.60 5.18
CA ARG A 59 -3.21 -16.02 4.78
C ARG A 59 -1.95 -16.48 4.09
N ARG A 60 -1.81 -17.80 3.99
CA ARG A 60 -0.78 -18.38 3.13
C ARG A 60 -1.15 -18.11 1.68
N GLU A 61 -0.16 -17.82 0.85
CA GLU A 61 -0.34 -17.71 -0.60
C GLU A 61 -1.00 -18.98 -1.14
N GLY A 62 -2.05 -18.83 -1.96
CA GLY A 62 -2.83 -19.94 -2.51
C GLY A 62 -3.89 -20.55 -1.58
N ASP A 63 -4.07 -20.02 -0.37
CA ASP A 63 -5.18 -20.40 0.50
C ASP A 63 -6.52 -19.92 -0.11
N SER A 64 -7.51 -20.81 -0.16
CA SER A 64 -8.86 -20.54 -0.69
C SER A 64 -9.96 -20.75 0.36
N SER A 65 -9.59 -20.92 1.64
CA SER A 65 -10.53 -21.21 2.73
C SER A 65 -11.54 -20.10 3.02
N TRP A 66 -11.29 -18.90 2.50
CA TRP A 66 -12.12 -17.71 2.66
C TRP A 66 -13.21 -17.54 1.60
N TRP A 67 -13.11 -18.28 0.50
CA TRP A 67 -14.06 -18.15 -0.59
C TRP A 67 -15.31 -18.96 -0.30
N GLU A 68 -16.40 -18.25 0.02
CA GLU A 68 -17.74 -18.82 -0.03
C GLU A 68 -18.51 -18.22 -1.21
N PRO A 69 -19.31 -19.00 -1.95
CA PRO A 69 -20.06 -18.51 -3.12
C PRO A 69 -20.94 -17.29 -2.86
N ASN A 70 -21.39 -17.09 -1.62
CA ASN A 70 -22.27 -16.00 -1.21
C ASN A 70 -21.57 -14.95 -0.30
N HIS A 71 -20.30 -15.15 0.03
CA HIS A 71 -19.52 -14.24 0.87
C HIS A 71 -18.04 -14.29 0.46
N PRO A 72 -17.70 -13.81 -0.74
CA PRO A 72 -16.40 -14.11 -1.35
C PRO A 72 -15.22 -13.35 -0.75
N PHE A 73 -15.46 -12.46 0.22
CA PHE A 73 -14.44 -11.70 0.94
C PHE A 73 -14.90 -11.38 2.36
N ALA A 74 -13.97 -11.02 3.27
CA ALA A 74 -14.32 -10.40 4.55
C ALA A 74 -13.50 -9.15 4.81
N GLY A 75 -14.15 -8.13 5.38
CA GLY A 75 -13.55 -6.82 5.64
C GLY A 75 -14.15 -5.70 4.78
N THR A 76 -13.43 -4.58 4.67
CA THR A 76 -13.85 -3.40 3.91
C THR A 76 -13.33 -3.51 2.48
N SER A 77 -14.21 -3.83 1.53
CA SER A 77 -13.85 -4.14 0.14
C SER A 77 -13.28 -2.96 -0.67
N ILE A 78 -13.39 -1.73 -0.17
CA ILE A 78 -13.02 -0.51 -0.90
C ILE A 78 -11.53 -0.46 -1.32
N TYR A 79 -10.66 -1.23 -0.66
CA TYR A 79 -9.23 -1.40 -0.99
C TYR A 79 -8.90 -2.76 -1.62
N MET A 80 -9.88 -3.64 -1.81
CA MET A 80 -9.65 -4.99 -2.34
C MET A 80 -9.51 -4.99 -3.85
N SER A 81 -8.78 -5.97 -4.37
CA SER A 81 -8.66 -6.21 -5.81
C SER A 81 -9.92 -6.92 -6.35
N PRO A 82 -10.23 -6.78 -7.65
CA PRO A 82 -11.36 -7.47 -8.26
C PRO A 82 -11.23 -8.98 -8.18
N ASP A 83 -10.02 -9.51 -8.41
CA ASP A 83 -9.76 -10.95 -8.31
C ASP A 83 -9.99 -11.49 -6.89
N SER A 84 -9.69 -10.70 -5.85
CA SER A 84 -9.99 -11.07 -4.45
C SER A 84 -11.48 -11.28 -4.23
N VAL A 85 -12.30 -10.39 -4.80
CA VAL A 85 -13.75 -10.35 -4.59
C VAL A 85 -14.48 -11.33 -5.50
N SER A 86 -13.95 -11.61 -6.70
CA SER A 86 -14.57 -12.50 -7.67
C SER A 86 -14.18 -13.97 -7.51
N TYR A 87 -12.93 -14.26 -7.14
CA TYR A 87 -12.39 -15.62 -7.17
C TYR A 87 -11.86 -16.12 -5.82
N GLY A 88 -11.77 -15.25 -4.81
CA GLY A 88 -11.25 -15.60 -3.49
C GLY A 88 -9.85 -16.20 -3.51
N GLU A 89 -9.08 -15.91 -4.56
CA GLU A 89 -7.71 -16.39 -4.72
C GLU A 89 -6.81 -15.54 -3.82
N THR A 90 -6.11 -16.17 -2.86
CA THR A 90 -5.12 -15.44 -2.05
C THR A 90 -3.79 -15.30 -2.82
N GLY A 91 -3.67 -14.21 -3.57
CA GLY A 91 -2.47 -13.83 -4.32
C GLY A 91 -1.68 -12.68 -3.69
N LYS A 92 -0.36 -12.66 -3.88
CA LYS A 92 0.49 -11.54 -3.44
C LYS A 92 0.13 -10.21 -4.11
N ASP A 93 -0.36 -10.28 -5.34
CA ASP A 93 -0.80 -9.15 -6.14
C ASP A 93 -2.06 -8.47 -5.58
N LEU A 94 -2.86 -9.15 -4.74
CA LEU A 94 -3.98 -8.52 -4.02
C LEU A 94 -3.48 -7.36 -3.14
N ASP A 95 -2.43 -7.58 -2.35
CA ASP A 95 -1.87 -6.53 -1.50
C ASP A 95 -1.30 -5.35 -2.32
N LEU A 96 -0.86 -5.63 -3.55
CA LEU A 96 -0.30 -4.60 -4.44
C LEU A 96 -1.39 -3.72 -5.06
N TRP A 97 -2.59 -4.26 -5.28
CA TRP A 97 -3.77 -3.46 -5.58
C TRP A 97 -4.10 -2.53 -4.42
N SER A 98 -4.22 -3.08 -3.22
CA SER A 98 -4.51 -2.31 -2.01
C SER A 98 -3.48 -1.22 -1.73
N LEU A 99 -2.21 -1.49 -2.03
CA LEU A 99 -1.14 -0.49 -2.01
C LEU A 99 -1.40 0.64 -3.02
N GLY A 100 -1.85 0.32 -4.24
CA GLY A 100 -2.24 1.30 -5.25
C GLY A 100 -3.33 2.25 -4.73
N CYS A 101 -4.35 1.71 -4.07
CA CYS A 101 -5.39 2.49 -3.40
C CYS A 101 -4.83 3.39 -2.30
N CYS A 102 -3.93 2.89 -1.45
CA CYS A 102 -3.28 3.69 -0.41
C CYS A 102 -2.43 4.84 -0.99
N VAL A 103 -1.72 4.59 -2.10
CA VAL A 103 -0.95 5.62 -2.80
C VAL A 103 -1.86 6.66 -3.42
N LEU A 104 -2.97 6.24 -4.03
CA LEU A 104 -3.98 7.15 -4.56
C LEU A 104 -4.53 8.06 -3.45
N GLU A 105 -4.91 7.50 -2.30
CA GLU A 105 -5.40 8.29 -1.16
C GLU A 105 -4.35 9.26 -0.60
N MET A 106 -3.08 8.87 -0.56
CA MET A 106 -2.02 9.82 -0.15
C MET A 106 -1.93 11.03 -1.09
N TYR A 107 -2.29 10.88 -2.37
CA TYR A 107 -2.32 11.98 -3.34
C TYR A 107 -3.61 12.79 -3.29
N THR A 108 -4.77 12.14 -3.18
CA THR A 108 -6.09 12.78 -3.26
C THR A 108 -6.58 13.29 -1.92
N GLY A 109 -6.08 12.75 -0.81
CA GLY A 109 -6.61 13.00 0.54
C GLY A 109 -7.94 12.29 0.83
N GLU A 110 -8.48 11.58 -0.16
CA GLU A 110 -9.79 10.96 -0.16
C GLU A 110 -9.66 9.46 -0.49
N GLY A 111 -10.59 8.64 0.00
CA GLY A 111 -10.59 7.20 -0.28
C GLY A 111 -10.64 6.88 -1.79
N PRO A 112 -10.23 5.69 -2.24
CA PRO A 112 -9.95 5.40 -3.66
C PRO A 112 -11.14 5.66 -4.61
N TRP A 113 -12.38 5.52 -4.14
CA TRP A 113 -13.60 5.69 -4.92
C TRP A 113 -14.32 7.02 -4.67
N TRP A 114 -13.63 8.04 -4.16
CA TRP A 114 -14.16 9.35 -3.77
C TRP A 114 -15.07 10.05 -4.80
N HIS A 115 -14.91 9.74 -6.08
CA HIS A 115 -15.65 10.34 -7.19
C HIS A 115 -17.06 9.75 -7.39
N LYS A 116 -17.44 8.70 -6.65
CA LYS A 116 -18.75 8.04 -6.74
C LYS A 116 -19.17 7.38 -5.42
N HIS A 117 -20.42 6.96 -5.37
CA HIS A 117 -20.86 6.03 -4.33
C HIS A 117 -20.35 4.62 -4.69
N TYR A 118 -19.42 4.09 -3.89
CA TYR A 118 -18.81 2.79 -4.13
C TYR A 118 -19.77 1.66 -3.75
N GLU A 119 -19.96 0.72 -4.67
CA GLU A 119 -20.60 -0.56 -4.41
C GLU A 119 -19.65 -1.70 -4.79
N VAL A 120 -19.73 -2.83 -4.09
CA VAL A 120 -18.91 -4.02 -4.38
C VAL A 120 -19.06 -4.48 -5.84
N ASP A 121 -20.27 -4.32 -6.39
CA ASP A 121 -20.57 -4.66 -7.78
C ASP A 121 -19.74 -3.85 -8.79
N ASP A 122 -19.32 -2.63 -8.45
CA ASP A 122 -18.42 -1.84 -9.31
C ASP A 122 -17.11 -2.59 -9.55
N LEU A 123 -16.54 -3.12 -8.47
CA LEU A 123 -15.30 -3.87 -8.50
C LEU A 123 -15.49 -5.23 -9.18
N MET A 124 -16.59 -5.94 -8.89
CA MET A 124 -16.91 -7.22 -9.55
C MET A 124 -17.12 -7.08 -11.06
N ASN A 125 -17.59 -5.91 -11.51
CA ASN A 125 -17.75 -5.58 -12.93
C ASN A 125 -16.45 -5.06 -13.57
N GLY A 126 -15.31 -5.13 -12.85
CA GLY A 126 -14.00 -4.76 -13.36
C GLY A 126 -13.75 -3.25 -13.43
N GLN A 127 -14.52 -2.43 -12.71
CA GLN A 127 -14.18 -1.02 -12.57
C GLN A 127 -12.95 -0.84 -11.69
N GLU A 128 -12.24 0.27 -11.90
CA GLU A 128 -11.06 0.65 -11.12
C GLU A 128 -11.26 2.05 -10.51
N PRO A 129 -10.58 2.36 -9.39
CA PRO A 129 -10.53 3.71 -8.85
C PRO A 129 -10.08 4.76 -9.88
N LEU A 130 -10.73 5.94 -9.88
CA LEU A 130 -10.33 7.05 -10.76
C LEU A 130 -8.97 7.60 -10.33
N ILE A 131 -8.03 7.62 -11.28
CA ILE A 131 -6.72 8.25 -11.11
C ILE A 131 -6.79 9.67 -11.71
N PRO A 132 -6.70 10.74 -10.90
CA PRO A 132 -6.80 12.10 -11.43
C PRO A 132 -5.68 12.41 -12.43
N SER A 133 -6.01 13.18 -13.46
CA SER A 133 -5.11 13.46 -14.57
C SER A 133 -3.91 14.33 -14.17
N GLU A 134 -4.08 15.07 -13.07
CA GLU A 134 -3.17 16.06 -12.49
C GLU A 134 -2.02 15.40 -11.73
N LEU A 135 -2.13 14.12 -11.37
CA LEU A 135 -1.07 13.41 -10.68
C LEU A 135 0.21 13.34 -11.54
N PRO A 136 1.41 13.37 -10.92
CA PRO A 136 2.67 13.16 -11.64
C PRO A 136 2.65 11.89 -12.48
N PHE A 137 3.26 11.93 -13.66
CA PHE A 137 3.26 10.80 -14.61
C PHE A 137 3.73 9.49 -13.98
N GLU A 138 4.84 9.53 -13.23
CA GLU A 138 5.40 8.35 -12.59
C GLU A 138 4.45 7.77 -11.55
N ALA A 139 3.74 8.63 -10.81
CA ALA A 139 2.76 8.22 -9.81
C ALA A 139 1.55 7.55 -10.48
N LYS A 140 0.99 8.16 -11.54
CA LYS A 140 -0.10 7.57 -12.33
C LYS A 140 0.31 6.20 -12.86
N LEU A 141 1.50 6.10 -13.46
CA LEU A 141 2.01 4.83 -13.99
C LEU A 141 2.16 3.77 -12.89
N PHE A 142 2.62 4.16 -11.69
CA PHE A 142 2.72 3.24 -10.57
C PHE A 142 1.36 2.72 -10.12
N ILE A 143 0.37 3.62 -9.94
CA ILE A 143 -0.99 3.25 -9.52
C ILE A 143 -1.65 2.36 -10.58
N MET A 144 -1.54 2.71 -11.86
CA MET A 144 -2.02 1.86 -12.97
C MET A 144 -1.34 0.48 -12.97
N THR A 145 -0.03 0.42 -12.70
CA THR A 145 0.68 -0.86 -12.55
C THR A 145 0.11 -1.64 -11.36
N CYS A 146 -0.18 -0.99 -10.23
CA CYS A 146 -0.85 -1.57 -9.08
C CYS A 146 -2.29 -2.06 -9.35
N PHE A 147 -2.97 -1.57 -10.39
CA PHE A 147 -4.31 -2.04 -10.77
C PHE A 147 -4.34 -3.07 -11.92
N ALA A 148 -3.32 -3.12 -12.77
CA ALA A 148 -3.25 -4.08 -13.89
C ALA A 148 -3.50 -5.57 -13.51
N PRO A 149 -4.12 -6.40 -14.35
CA PRO A 149 -4.30 -7.82 -14.00
C PRO A 149 -2.96 -8.60 -13.92
N ARG A 150 -2.85 -9.50 -12.92
CA ARG A 150 -1.86 -10.60 -12.76
C ARG A 150 -0.34 -10.25 -12.77
N THR A 151 0.46 -11.09 -12.10
CA THR A 151 1.94 -11.18 -12.13
C THR A 151 2.74 -9.98 -11.61
N LYS A 152 2.20 -9.27 -10.62
CA LYS A 152 2.95 -8.24 -9.88
C LYS A 152 3.67 -8.86 -8.70
N ASP A 153 4.84 -8.31 -8.42
CA ASP A 153 5.65 -8.69 -7.29
C ASP A 153 6.21 -7.43 -6.61
N ALA A 154 6.19 -7.41 -5.27
CA ALA A 154 6.63 -6.26 -4.50
C ALA A 154 8.09 -5.89 -4.79
N THR A 155 8.96 -6.90 -4.96
CA THR A 155 10.38 -6.72 -5.31
C THR A 155 10.55 -6.10 -6.69
N ARG A 156 9.69 -6.45 -7.65
CA ARG A 156 9.67 -5.82 -8.97
C ARG A 156 9.21 -4.36 -8.88
N LEU A 157 8.17 -4.07 -8.09
CA LEU A 157 7.66 -2.71 -7.91
C LEU A 157 8.63 -1.79 -7.15
N LEU A 158 9.53 -2.32 -6.31
CA LEU A 158 10.63 -1.54 -5.72
C LEU A 158 11.56 -0.92 -6.78
N LYS A 159 11.61 -1.50 -7.98
CA LYS A 159 12.40 -1.01 -9.12
C LYS A 159 11.61 -0.08 -10.04
N HIS A 160 10.32 0.15 -9.76
CA HIS A 160 9.46 1.01 -10.58
C HIS A 160 9.97 2.45 -10.58
N ILE A 161 9.78 3.17 -11.71
CA ILE A 161 10.33 4.53 -11.91
C ILE A 161 9.86 5.52 -10.83
N PHE A 162 8.61 5.38 -10.38
CA PHE A 162 8.07 6.17 -9.27
C PHE A 162 8.86 6.00 -7.99
N VAL A 163 9.17 4.75 -7.65
CA VAL A 163 9.83 4.38 -6.39
C VAL A 163 11.30 4.72 -6.48
N ARG A 164 12.00 4.24 -7.52
CA ARG A 164 13.44 4.45 -7.73
C ARG A 164 13.80 5.94 -7.77
N GLY A 165 12.97 6.78 -8.38
CA GLY A 165 13.30 8.18 -8.61
C GLY A 165 14.42 8.36 -9.64
N ASP A 166 15.11 9.50 -9.55
CA ASP A 166 16.06 9.99 -10.56
C ASP A 166 17.41 9.25 -10.62
N GLU A 167 17.59 8.14 -9.90
CA GLU A 167 18.81 7.31 -9.94
C GLU A 167 19.00 6.55 -11.28
N GLY A 168 18.41 7.02 -12.38
CA GLY A 168 18.61 6.42 -13.69
C GLY A 168 17.99 7.13 -14.88
N LYS A 169 17.91 8.47 -14.91
CA LYS A 169 17.70 9.21 -16.16
C LYS A 169 18.59 10.45 -16.27
N MET A 170 19.25 10.55 -17.42
CA MET A 170 19.76 11.79 -17.98
C MET A 170 18.65 12.83 -18.05
N ILE A 171 19.03 14.05 -17.74
CA ILE A 171 18.30 15.32 -17.79
C ILE A 171 17.15 15.28 -18.83
N THR A 172 15.92 15.20 -18.35
CA THR A 172 14.77 15.76 -19.06
C THR A 172 14.19 16.87 -18.18
N GLN A 173 14.03 18.05 -18.78
CA GLN A 173 13.53 19.29 -18.18
C GLN A 173 12.38 19.01 -17.18
N PRO A 174 12.37 19.66 -16.00
CA PRO A 174 11.26 19.52 -15.07
C PRO A 174 9.97 19.93 -15.78
N SER A 175 9.04 18.98 -15.92
CA SER A 175 7.70 19.31 -16.38
C SER A 175 7.06 20.25 -15.34
N PRO A 176 6.35 21.30 -15.76
CA PRO A 176 5.70 22.22 -14.84
C PRO A 176 4.46 21.54 -14.25
N VAL A 177 4.67 20.55 -13.37
CA VAL A 177 3.63 20.15 -12.43
C VAL A 177 3.39 21.40 -11.58
N SER A 178 2.19 21.98 -11.71
CA SER A 178 1.86 23.26 -11.08
C SER A 178 2.15 23.18 -9.58
N ASP A 179 2.78 24.21 -9.02
CA ASP A 179 3.16 24.21 -7.60
C ASP A 179 1.96 24.02 -6.66
N ASN A 180 0.74 24.28 -7.16
CA ASN A 180 -0.51 24.00 -6.46
C ASN A 180 -0.73 22.49 -6.21
N ILE A 181 -0.48 21.63 -7.20
CA ILE A 181 -0.64 20.16 -7.06
C ILE A 181 0.31 19.61 -5.98
N LYS A 182 1.54 20.15 -5.92
CA LYS A 182 2.53 19.76 -4.90
C LYS A 182 2.07 20.18 -3.50
N ALA A 183 1.51 21.37 -3.36
CA ALA A 183 1.01 21.88 -2.08
C ALA A 183 -0.20 21.08 -1.57
N GLU A 184 -1.17 20.79 -2.45
CA GLU A 184 -2.34 19.96 -2.13
C GLU A 184 -1.92 18.54 -1.73
N SER A 185 -1.06 17.89 -2.53
CA SER A 185 -0.54 16.55 -2.21
C SER A 185 0.21 16.52 -0.87
N ALA A 186 0.95 17.60 -0.55
CA ALA A 186 1.64 17.71 0.74
C ALA A 186 0.66 17.83 1.92
N LEU A 187 -0.45 18.58 1.74
CA LEU A 187 -1.51 18.69 2.73
C LEU A 187 -2.23 17.34 2.94
N HIS A 188 -2.59 16.66 1.87
CA HIS A 188 -3.22 15.33 1.92
C HIS A 188 -2.33 14.32 2.63
N LEU A 189 -1.05 14.31 2.33
CA LEU A 189 -0.09 13.46 3.02
C LEU A 189 0.06 13.83 4.50
N ALA A 190 0.09 15.12 4.85
CA ALA A 190 0.14 15.54 6.24
C ALA A 190 -1.09 15.06 7.02
N ASN A 191 -2.27 15.08 6.40
CA ASN A 191 -3.49 14.53 6.98
C ASN A 191 -3.43 13.00 7.09
N PHE A 192 -2.92 12.30 6.07
CA PHE A 192 -2.66 10.86 6.15
C PHE A 192 -1.74 10.50 7.31
N VAL A 193 -0.62 11.22 7.46
CA VAL A 193 0.30 11.06 8.59
C VAL A 193 -0.45 11.31 9.89
N ARG A 194 -1.12 12.45 10.05
CA ARG A 194 -1.83 12.81 11.28
C ARG A 194 -2.88 11.77 11.71
N ARG A 195 -3.62 11.19 10.76
CA ARG A 195 -4.60 10.13 11.02
C ARG A 195 -3.95 8.85 11.54
N ASN A 196 -2.74 8.56 11.07
CA ASN A 196 -2.04 7.29 11.28
C ASN A 196 -0.82 7.39 12.22
N VAL A 197 -0.53 8.57 12.78
CA VAL A 197 0.52 8.73 13.80
C VAL A 197 0.10 7.92 15.01
N SER A 198 0.97 7.00 15.41
CA SER A 198 0.79 6.25 16.64
C SER A 198 1.20 7.11 17.84
N THR A 199 0.30 8.00 18.28
CA THR A 199 0.38 8.59 19.63
C THR A 199 -0.28 7.61 20.60
N THR A 200 0.44 6.55 20.95
CA THR A 200 0.09 5.73 22.12
C THR A 200 -1.33 5.11 22.06
N LYS A 201 -1.79 4.67 20.89
CA LYS A 201 -2.92 3.72 20.81
C LYS A 201 -2.35 2.31 20.92
N THR A 202 -2.41 1.80 22.14
CA THR A 202 -2.24 0.41 22.59
C THR A 202 -1.47 -0.50 21.65
N ILE A 203 -0.23 -0.79 22.04
CA ILE A 203 0.61 -1.88 21.55
C ILE A 203 -0.26 -3.15 21.38
N ARG A 204 -0.79 -3.37 20.17
CA ARG A 204 -1.19 -4.69 19.64
C ARG A 204 -0.04 -5.31 18.84
N VAL A 205 1.20 -4.90 19.12
CA VAL A 205 2.41 -5.58 18.63
C VAL A 205 2.72 -6.83 19.47
N LEU A 206 2.04 -7.03 20.60
CA LEU A 206 2.14 -8.24 21.43
C LEU A 206 1.20 -9.34 20.91
N ALA A 207 1.61 -10.07 19.87
CA ALA A 207 1.24 -11.50 19.67
C ALA A 207 1.74 -12.11 18.34
N ALA A 208 2.15 -11.34 17.34
CA ALA A 208 2.52 -11.92 16.04
C ALA A 208 3.96 -12.48 15.98
N ALA A 209 4.83 -12.12 16.92
CA ALA A 209 6.18 -12.68 17.02
C ALA A 209 6.29 -13.95 17.92
N GLN A 210 5.18 -14.37 18.54
CA GLN A 210 5.19 -15.46 19.53
C GLN A 210 4.28 -16.64 19.20
N VAL A 211 3.68 -16.66 18.01
CA VAL A 211 2.95 -17.82 17.49
C VAL A 211 3.58 -18.28 16.16
N MET A 212 4.86 -18.65 16.23
CA MET A 212 5.38 -19.75 15.41
C MET A 212 5.80 -20.89 16.35
N PRO A 213 4.85 -21.73 16.81
CA PRO A 213 5.22 -22.93 17.53
C PRO A 213 5.66 -23.99 16.52
N ASN A 214 6.77 -24.64 16.83
CA ASN A 214 7.34 -25.81 16.16
C ASN A 214 8.18 -25.55 14.90
N LYS A 215 9.44 -25.22 15.12
CA LYS A 215 10.56 -26.13 14.79
C LYS A 215 11.84 -25.67 15.48
N THR A 216 12.13 -26.33 16.60
CA THR A 216 13.49 -26.56 17.09
C THR A 216 14.42 -26.89 15.93
N ILE A 217 15.48 -26.11 15.71
CA ILE A 217 16.83 -26.64 15.44
C ILE A 217 17.84 -25.74 16.17
N MET A 218 18.79 -26.41 16.79
CA MET A 218 19.75 -25.96 17.79
C MET A 218 20.79 -24.93 17.31
N ALA A 219 21.31 -24.24 18.33
CA ALA A 219 22.63 -23.63 18.50
C ALA A 219 22.98 -22.39 17.67
#